data_AF-A0AAW7AAB2-F1
#
_entry.id   AF-A0AAW7AAB2-F1
#
_cell.length_a   1.000
_cell.length_b   1.000
_cell.length_c   1.000
_cell.angle_alpha   90.00
_cell.angle_beta   90.00
_cell.angle_gamma   90.00
#
_symmetry.space_group_name_H-M   'P 1'
#
loop_
_entity.id
_entity.type
_entity.pdbx_description
1 polymer ?
#
loop_
_entity_poly.entity_id
_entity_poly.type
_entity_poly.pdbx_seq_one_letter_code
_entity_poly.pdbx_strand_id
1 'polypeptide(L)'
;MSIPEIIGLVASLVSLIIGFYAVWLSVTFYKLSTKNSQELEKASTDINSTVNRLEVLFDKLYSDTFGIMKDTVSDMRKHVWSGHDTVERSPNAFDSRLNELKSDINKSIEELKKSQGNSDKQFDYLVEKIESLVTEKIDDTVSKHATSWEQKENIVIEALKKHRKLSTKALRALVETDEEESASLLFIMNHNGQIAWEGSGNTFNDETMVKLGKKLL
;
A
#
# COMPACT_ATOMS: atom_id res chain seq x y z
N MET A 1 73.76 46.66 54.08
CA MET A 1 72.99 45.85 53.12
C MET A 1 72.60 46.77 51.99
N SER A 2 73.08 46.50 50.78
CA SER A 2 72.78 47.34 49.61
C SER A 2 71.35 47.06 49.12
N ILE A 3 70.67 48.07 48.57
CA ILE A 3 69.29 47.94 48.04
C ILE A 3 69.12 46.73 47.09
N PRO A 4 70.09 46.42 46.19
CA PRO A 4 70.02 45.24 45.33
C PRO A 4 70.03 43.90 46.07
N GLU A 5 70.74 43.79 47.19
CA GLU A 5 70.81 42.55 48.00
C GLU A 5 69.45 42.21 48.62
N ILE A 6 68.72 43.24 49.09
CA ILE A 6 67.39 43.07 49.70
C ILE A 6 66.39 42.59 48.65
N ILE A 7 66.43 43.18 47.44
CA ILE A 7 65.57 42.77 46.32
C ILE A 7 65.90 41.33 45.90
N GLY A 8 67.18 40.97 45.80
CA GLY A 8 67.60 39.60 45.47
C GLY A 8 67.10 38.57 46.47
N LEU A 9 67.12 38.89 47.76
CA LEU A 9 66.64 38.01 48.84
C LEU A 9 65.11 37.85 48.82
N VAL A 10 64.36 38.93 48.57
CA VAL A 10 62.89 38.84 48.44
C VAL A 10 62.51 38.07 47.18
N ALA A 11 63.19 38.31 46.06
CA ALA A 11 62.96 37.61 44.81
C ALA A 11 63.23 36.09 44.93
N SER A 12 64.28 35.69 45.65
CA SER A 12 64.56 34.27 45.88
C SER A 12 63.51 33.60 46.76
N LEU A 13 63.01 34.30 47.79
CA LEU A 13 61.93 33.81 48.65
C LEU A 13 60.62 33.62 47.86
N VAL A 14 60.27 34.59 47.01
CA VAL A 14 59.09 34.52 46.15
C VAL A 14 59.23 33.39 45.12
N SER A 15 60.41 33.25 44.49
CA SER A 15 60.67 32.17 43.54
C SER A 15 60.57 30.78 44.17
N LEU A 16 60.99 30.62 45.43
CA LEU A 16 60.87 29.37 46.17
C LEU A 16 59.41 28.99 46.39
N ILE A 17 58.59 29.95 46.83
CA ILE A 17 57.15 29.74 47.06
C ILE A 17 56.45 29.39 45.75
N ILE A 18 56.71 30.14 44.68
CA ILE A 18 56.13 29.86 43.35
C ILE A 18 56.56 28.48 42.84
N GLY A 19 57.83 28.11 43.02
CA GLY A 19 58.33 26.79 42.65
C GLY A 19 57.59 25.65 43.36
N PHE A 20 57.34 25.80 44.66
CA PHE A 20 56.55 24.82 45.42
C PHE A 20 55.12 24.70 44.89
N TYR A 21 54.44 25.82 44.65
CA TYR A 21 53.09 25.84 44.08
C TYR A 21 53.04 25.26 42.66
N ALA A 22 54.05 25.51 41.83
CA ALA A 22 54.14 24.97 40.49
C ALA A 22 54.24 23.43 40.50
N VAL A 23 55.07 22.87 41.37
CA VAL A 23 55.18 21.41 41.55
C VAL A 23 53.86 20.82 42.04
N TRP A 24 53.23 21.47 43.03
CA TRP A 24 51.92 21.05 43.54
C TRP A 24 50.84 21.04 42.44
N LEU A 25 50.72 22.14 41.70
CA LEU A 25 49.76 22.27 40.60
C LEU A 25 50.02 21.24 39.51
N SER A 26 51.29 20.99 39.14
CA SER A 26 51.63 19.98 38.14
C SER A 26 51.13 18.60 38.53
N VAL A 27 51.26 18.21 39.80
CA VAL A 27 50.78 16.91 40.30
C VAL A 27 49.25 16.86 40.30
N THR A 28 48.59 17.92 40.74
CA THR A 28 47.12 18.01 40.73
C THR A 28 46.57 17.94 39.31
N PHE A 29 47.15 18.70 38.37
CA PHE A 29 46.77 18.67 36.96
C PHE A 29 47.01 17.30 36.33
N TYR A 30 48.13 16.65 36.64
CA TYR A 30 48.37 15.29 36.15
C TYR A 30 47.28 14.31 36.62
N LYS A 31 46.95 14.32 37.92
CA LYS A 31 45.89 13.45 38.46
C LYS A 31 44.52 13.74 37.84
N LEU A 32 44.18 15.01 37.68
CA LEU A 32 42.90 15.41 37.09
C LEU A 32 42.84 15.05 35.59
N SER A 33 43.94 15.27 34.86
CA SER A 33 44.05 14.93 33.44
C SER A 33 43.90 13.42 33.23
N THR A 34 44.60 12.59 34.00
CA THR A 34 44.50 11.13 33.89
C THR A 34 43.09 10.64 34.18
N LYS A 35 42.43 11.20 35.21
CA LYS A 35 41.03 10.86 35.53
C LYS A 35 40.09 11.25 34.38
N ASN A 36 40.20 12.46 33.84
CA ASN A 36 39.36 12.91 32.74
C ASN A 36 39.61 12.09 31.47
N SER A 37 40.86 11.72 31.17
CA SER A 37 41.19 10.85 30.04
C SER A 37 40.54 9.47 30.18
N GLN A 38 40.57 8.87 31.38
CA GLN A 38 39.90 7.60 31.65
C GLN A 38 38.37 7.70 31.53
N GLU A 39 37.77 8.78 32.04
CA GLU A 39 36.32 9.02 31.89
C GLU A 39 35.91 9.22 30.43
N LEU A 40 36.72 9.94 29.64
CA LEU A 40 36.50 10.12 28.20
C LEU A 40 36.66 8.81 27.42
N GLU A 41 37.65 7.98 27.76
CA GLU A 41 37.84 6.66 27.16
C GLU A 41 36.65 5.75 27.47
N LYS A 42 36.16 5.75 28.70
CA LYS A 42 34.98 5.01 29.11
C LYS A 42 33.71 5.49 28.38
N ALA A 43 33.49 6.81 28.36
CA ALA A 43 32.36 7.38 27.63
C ALA A 43 32.40 7.05 26.13
N SER A 44 33.59 7.11 25.52
CA SER A 44 33.80 6.73 24.11
C SER A 44 33.49 5.24 23.88
N THR A 45 33.90 4.37 24.80
CA THR A 45 33.60 2.93 24.75
C THR A 45 32.10 2.66 24.88
N ASP A 46 31.44 3.34 25.84
CA ASP A 46 30.00 3.23 26.05
C ASP A 46 29.21 3.72 24.82
N ILE A 47 29.63 4.84 24.22
CA ILE A 47 29.07 5.34 22.96
C ILE A 47 29.23 4.30 21.86
N ASN A 48 30.45 3.76 21.66
CA ASN A 48 30.69 2.76 20.64
C ASN A 48 29.83 1.51 20.83
N SER A 49 29.67 1.06 22.09
CA SER A 49 28.78 -0.07 22.41
C SER A 49 27.31 0.23 22.11
N THR A 50 26.88 1.48 22.32
CA THR A 50 25.52 1.93 22.04
C THR A 50 25.27 2.04 20.54
N VAL A 51 26.24 2.55 19.78
CA VAL A 51 26.17 2.62 18.31
C VAL A 51 26.10 1.22 17.71
N ASN A 52 26.93 0.28 18.17
CA ASN A 52 26.88 -1.10 17.69
C ASN A 52 25.52 -1.76 17.98
N ARG A 53 24.93 -1.49 19.16
CA ARG A 53 23.56 -1.95 19.46
C ARG A 53 22.52 -1.32 18.53
N LEU A 54 22.66 -0.04 18.21
CA LEU A 54 21.78 0.65 17.27
C LEU A 54 21.89 0.08 15.87
N GLU A 55 23.10 -0.23 15.41
CA GLU A 55 23.35 -0.88 14.11
C GLU A 55 22.68 -2.25 14.04
N VAL A 56 22.85 -3.09 15.07
CA VAL A 56 22.17 -4.41 15.13
C VAL A 56 20.64 -4.27 15.16
N LEU A 57 20.10 -3.31 15.91
CA LEU A 57 18.66 -3.04 15.91
C LEU A 57 18.16 -2.55 14.56
N PHE A 58 18.95 -1.73 13.87
CA PHE A 58 18.62 -1.20 12.56
C PHE A 58 18.64 -2.31 11.50
N ASP A 59 19.68 -3.16 11.47
CA ASP A 59 19.77 -4.32 10.60
C ASP A 59 18.60 -5.28 10.82
N LYS A 60 18.23 -5.50 12.08
CA LYS A 60 17.08 -6.34 12.40
C LYS A 60 15.77 -5.72 11.94
N LEU A 61 15.54 -4.44 12.21
CA LEU A 61 14.34 -3.72 11.75
C LEU A 61 14.24 -3.70 10.23
N TYR A 62 15.35 -3.47 9.54
CA TYR A 62 15.42 -3.54 8.09
C TYR A 62 15.06 -4.95 7.62
N SER A 63 15.72 -5.99 8.14
CA SER A 63 15.44 -7.39 7.79
C SER A 63 13.98 -7.77 8.03
N ASP A 64 13.42 -7.42 9.18
CA ASP A 64 12.05 -7.76 9.56
C ASP A 64 11.03 -6.98 8.70
N THR A 65 11.25 -5.69 8.46
CA THR A 65 10.33 -4.85 7.66
C THR A 65 10.39 -5.22 6.19
N PHE A 66 11.58 -5.43 5.63
CA PHE A 66 11.74 -5.88 4.24
C PHE A 66 11.21 -7.31 4.07
N GLY A 67 11.35 -8.17 5.09
CA GLY A 67 10.71 -9.48 5.12
C GLY A 67 9.20 -9.38 5.02
N ILE A 68 8.56 -8.64 5.93
CA ILE A 68 7.10 -8.43 5.94
C ILE A 68 6.62 -7.80 4.63
N MET A 69 7.32 -6.78 4.13
CA MET A 69 6.95 -6.12 2.87
C MET A 69 7.09 -7.08 1.68
N LYS A 70 8.18 -7.87 1.62
CA LYS A 70 8.39 -8.88 0.58
C LYS A 70 7.31 -9.95 0.64
N ASP A 71 6.97 -10.45 1.82
CA ASP A 71 5.96 -11.48 2.01
C ASP A 71 4.58 -10.95 1.61
N THR A 72 4.23 -9.73 2.03
CA THR A 72 2.98 -9.07 1.63
C THR A 72 2.90 -8.88 0.11
N VAL A 73 3.97 -8.37 -0.51
CA VAL A 73 4.02 -8.20 -1.97
C VAL A 73 4.02 -9.54 -2.70
N SER A 74 4.67 -10.56 -2.15
CA SER A 74 4.70 -11.91 -2.70
C SER A 74 3.33 -12.58 -2.62
N ASP A 75 2.61 -12.42 -1.51
CA ASP A 75 1.26 -12.94 -1.32
C ASP A 75 0.26 -12.21 -2.22
N MET A 76 0.34 -10.88 -2.31
CA MET A 76 -0.47 -10.12 -3.28
C MET A 76 -0.15 -10.54 -4.71
N ARG A 77 1.13 -10.67 -5.06
CA ARG A 77 1.58 -11.14 -6.38
C ARG A 77 0.99 -12.52 -6.67
N LYS A 78 1.12 -13.46 -5.73
CA LYS A 78 0.57 -14.81 -5.88
C LYS A 78 -0.93 -14.77 -6.04
N HIS A 79 -1.65 -13.98 -5.25
CA HIS A 79 -3.11 -13.85 -5.35
C HIS A 79 -3.56 -13.26 -6.70
N VAL A 80 -2.90 -12.19 -7.15
CA VAL A 80 -3.20 -11.54 -8.44
C VAL A 80 -2.90 -12.46 -9.63
N TRP A 81 -1.77 -13.20 -9.61
CA TRP A 81 -1.40 -14.10 -10.70
C TRP A 81 -2.12 -15.45 -10.66
N SER A 82 -2.39 -16.01 -9.48
CA SER A 82 -3.16 -17.27 -9.36
C SER A 82 -4.64 -17.09 -9.72
N GLY A 83 -5.15 -15.85 -9.68
CA GLY A 83 -6.44 -15.47 -10.25
C GLY A 83 -6.44 -15.39 -11.79
N HIS A 84 -5.31 -15.55 -12.48
CA HIS A 84 -5.25 -15.60 -13.95
C HIS A 84 -5.17 -17.03 -14.50
N ASP A 85 -4.59 -17.98 -13.76
CA ASP A 85 -4.43 -19.37 -14.25
C ASP A 85 -5.69 -20.26 -14.04
N THR A 86 -6.69 -19.79 -13.30
CA THR A 86 -7.95 -20.52 -13.08
C THR A 86 -9.19 -19.85 -13.67
N VAL A 87 -9.02 -18.71 -14.35
CA VAL A 87 -10.10 -18.08 -15.12
C VAL A 87 -10.06 -18.64 -16.54
N GLU A 88 -10.41 -19.93 -16.66
CA GLU A 88 -11.31 -20.29 -17.74
C GLU A 88 -12.55 -19.42 -17.56
N ARG A 89 -12.60 -18.38 -18.38
CA ARG A 89 -13.65 -17.36 -18.48
C ARG A 89 -14.95 -18.03 -18.92
N SER A 90 -15.55 -18.82 -18.05
CA SER A 90 -16.89 -19.36 -18.21
C SER A 90 -17.85 -18.40 -17.50
N PRO A 91 -18.76 -17.72 -18.22
CA PRO A 91 -19.81 -16.88 -17.63
C PRO A 91 -20.59 -17.60 -16.53
N ASN A 92 -20.62 -18.93 -16.57
CA ASN A 92 -21.38 -19.78 -15.66
C ASN A 92 -20.70 -20.01 -14.30
N ALA A 93 -19.43 -19.61 -14.11
CA ALA A 93 -18.71 -19.84 -12.85
C ALA A 93 -19.08 -18.84 -11.75
N PHE A 94 -19.47 -17.62 -12.13
CA PHE A 94 -20.03 -16.65 -11.21
C PHE A 94 -21.46 -17.05 -10.84
N ASP A 95 -22.26 -17.43 -11.84
CA ASP A 95 -23.63 -17.91 -11.63
C ASP A 95 -23.69 -19.18 -10.79
N SER A 96 -22.73 -20.11 -10.95
CA SER A 96 -22.69 -21.33 -10.13
C SER A 96 -22.36 -21.02 -8.67
N ARG A 97 -21.37 -20.15 -8.40
CA ARG A 97 -21.02 -19.71 -7.04
C ARG A 97 -22.13 -18.89 -6.39
N LEU A 98 -22.85 -18.09 -7.17
CA LEU A 98 -23.98 -17.30 -6.71
C LEU A 98 -25.19 -18.17 -6.38
N ASN A 99 -25.45 -19.19 -7.21
CA ASN A 99 -26.50 -20.19 -6.95
C ASN A 99 -26.14 -21.10 -5.76
N GLU A 100 -24.86 -21.43 -5.57
CA GLU A 100 -24.36 -22.14 -4.40
C GLU A 100 -24.56 -21.30 -3.12
N LEU A 101 -24.20 -20.01 -3.16
CA LEU A 101 -24.45 -19.08 -2.07
C LEU A 101 -25.95 -18.92 -1.75
N LYS A 102 -26.80 -18.85 -2.77
CA LYS A 102 -28.27 -18.82 -2.61
C LYS A 102 -28.79 -20.09 -1.93
N SER A 103 -28.28 -21.25 -2.34
CA SER A 103 -28.60 -22.54 -1.72
C SER A 103 -28.16 -22.60 -0.26
N ASP A 104 -26.95 -22.14 0.06
CA ASP A 104 -26.40 -22.18 1.42
C ASP A 104 -27.09 -21.20 2.37
N ILE A 105 -27.47 -20.03 1.87
CA ILE A 105 -28.30 -19.08 2.62
C ILE A 105 -29.68 -19.71 2.91
N ASN A 106 -30.33 -20.32 1.91
CA ASN A 106 -31.62 -20.99 2.11
C ASN A 106 -31.53 -22.15 3.11
N LYS A 107 -30.47 -22.96 3.05
CA LYS A 107 -30.21 -24.03 4.04
C LYS A 107 -30.00 -23.47 5.44
N SER A 108 -29.22 -22.39 5.58
CA SER A 108 -28.97 -21.75 6.88
C SER A 108 -30.25 -21.17 7.48
N ILE A 109 -31.12 -20.59 6.63
CA ILE A 109 -32.44 -20.08 7.02
C ILE A 109 -33.37 -21.23 7.43
N GLU A 110 -33.38 -22.35 6.71
CA GLU A 110 -34.14 -23.55 7.09
C GLU A 110 -33.66 -24.19 8.39
N GLU A 111 -32.33 -24.23 8.62
CA GLU A 111 -31.73 -24.72 9.86
C GLU A 111 -32.08 -23.81 11.04
N LEU A 112 -32.04 -22.49 10.84
CA LEU A 112 -32.52 -21.51 11.83
C LEU A 112 -34.01 -21.71 12.13
N LYS A 113 -34.85 -21.92 11.11
CA LYS A 113 -36.29 -22.22 11.24
C LYS A 113 -36.56 -23.52 12.02
N LYS A 114 -35.71 -24.55 11.87
CA LYS A 114 -35.82 -25.82 12.61
C LYS A 114 -35.31 -25.70 14.05
N SER A 115 -34.29 -24.88 14.28
CA SER A 115 -33.69 -24.68 15.61
C SER A 115 -34.55 -23.84 16.56
N GLN A 116 -35.40 -22.96 16.02
CA GLN A 116 -36.27 -22.06 16.77
C GLN A 116 -37.72 -22.56 16.66
N GLY A 117 -38.03 -23.60 17.44
CA GLY A 117 -39.30 -24.33 17.35
C GLY A 117 -40.55 -23.45 17.37
N ASN A 118 -41.32 -23.50 16.28
CA ASN A 118 -42.77 -23.34 16.19
C ASN A 118 -43.40 -22.15 16.94
N SER A 119 -42.80 -20.95 16.90
CA SER A 119 -43.49 -19.75 17.36
C SER A 119 -43.35 -18.57 16.41
N ASP A 120 -44.52 -18.01 16.15
CA ASP A 120 -44.84 -16.76 15.49
C ASP A 120 -44.69 -16.65 13.98
N LYS A 121 -45.84 -16.45 13.35
CA LYS A 121 -46.05 -15.96 11.98
C LYS A 121 -45.21 -14.72 11.63
N GLN A 122 -44.66 -14.02 12.63
CA GLN A 122 -43.74 -12.91 12.45
C GLN A 122 -42.35 -13.37 11.96
N PHE A 123 -41.89 -14.56 12.37
CA PHE A 123 -40.64 -15.12 11.89
C PHE A 123 -40.75 -15.61 10.45
N ASP A 124 -41.86 -16.27 10.09
CA ASP A 124 -42.14 -16.63 8.69
C ASP A 124 -42.18 -15.37 7.79
N TYR A 125 -42.78 -14.27 8.26
CA TYR A 125 -42.76 -12.99 7.55
C TYR A 125 -41.35 -12.38 7.43
N LEU A 126 -40.52 -12.50 8.47
CA LEU A 126 -39.12 -12.04 8.41
C LEU A 126 -38.28 -12.87 7.44
N VAL A 127 -38.46 -14.19 7.43
CA VAL A 127 -37.80 -15.10 6.49
C VAL A 127 -38.21 -14.77 5.06
N GLU A 128 -39.51 -14.63 4.79
CA GLU A 128 -40.02 -14.26 3.47
C GLU A 128 -39.54 -12.86 3.02
N LYS A 129 -39.42 -11.92 3.96
CA LYS A 129 -38.88 -10.58 3.70
C LYS A 129 -37.37 -10.60 3.45
N ILE A 130 -36.61 -11.47 4.11
CA ILE A 130 -35.17 -11.66 3.87
C ILE A 130 -34.96 -12.36 2.53
N GLU A 131 -35.71 -13.42 2.22
CA GLU A 131 -35.64 -14.11 0.93
C GLU A 131 -35.98 -13.20 -0.24
N SER A 132 -37.02 -12.36 -0.10
CA SER A 132 -37.37 -11.37 -1.12
C SER A 132 -36.32 -10.26 -1.24
N LEU A 133 -35.78 -9.73 -0.15
CA LEU A 133 -34.70 -8.72 -0.20
C LEU A 133 -33.40 -9.28 -0.79
N VAL A 134 -33.05 -10.52 -0.48
CA VAL A 134 -31.86 -11.19 -1.02
C VAL A 134 -32.06 -11.48 -2.50
N THR A 135 -33.22 -12.00 -2.90
CA THR A 135 -33.52 -12.27 -4.31
C THR A 135 -33.59 -10.96 -5.12
N GLU A 136 -34.25 -9.93 -4.58
CA GLU A 136 -34.32 -8.60 -5.18
C GLU A 136 -32.92 -8.00 -5.32
N LYS A 137 -32.08 -7.98 -4.28
CA LYS A 137 -30.74 -7.41 -4.36
C LYS A 137 -29.78 -8.20 -5.25
N ILE A 138 -29.91 -9.52 -5.31
CA ILE A 138 -29.12 -10.36 -6.22
C ILE A 138 -29.54 -10.11 -7.66
N ASP A 139 -30.85 -10.12 -7.96
CA ASP A 139 -31.37 -9.85 -9.31
C ASP A 139 -31.08 -8.41 -9.75
N ASP A 140 -31.14 -7.45 -8.83
CA ASP A 140 -30.84 -6.02 -9.07
C ASP A 140 -29.33 -5.81 -9.30
N THR A 141 -28.46 -6.63 -8.69
CA THR A 141 -26.99 -6.61 -8.94
C THR A 141 -26.64 -7.27 -10.27
N VAL A 142 -27.27 -8.40 -10.61
CA VAL A 142 -27.07 -9.12 -11.88
C VAL A 142 -27.61 -8.29 -13.06
N SER A 143 -28.78 -7.69 -12.93
CA SER A 143 -29.41 -6.89 -13.99
C SER A 143 -28.70 -5.54 -14.22
N LYS A 144 -28.27 -4.83 -13.17
CA LYS A 144 -27.54 -3.55 -13.30
C LYS A 144 -26.17 -3.70 -13.93
N HIS A 145 -25.47 -4.82 -13.71
CA HIS A 145 -24.18 -5.08 -14.36
C HIS A 145 -24.33 -5.49 -15.83
N ALA A 146 -25.34 -6.29 -16.16
CA ALA A 146 -25.59 -6.71 -17.54
C ALA A 146 -26.10 -5.58 -18.45
N THR A 147 -27.02 -4.72 -17.96
CA THR A 147 -27.61 -3.65 -18.79
C THR A 147 -26.71 -2.42 -18.97
N SER A 148 -25.91 -2.05 -17.98
CA SER A 148 -25.00 -0.90 -18.08
C SER A 148 -23.91 -1.11 -19.14
N TRP A 149 -23.38 -2.33 -19.24
CA TRP A 149 -22.31 -2.65 -20.18
C TRP A 149 -22.79 -2.63 -21.64
N GLU A 150 -23.88 -3.33 -21.94
CA GLU A 150 -24.44 -3.40 -23.31
C GLU A 150 -24.94 -2.03 -23.81
N GLN A 151 -25.50 -1.21 -22.92
CA GLN A 151 -25.92 0.16 -23.27
C GLN A 151 -24.71 1.05 -23.59
N LYS A 152 -23.66 1.00 -22.77
CA LYS A 152 -22.41 1.75 -23.00
C LYS A 152 -21.71 1.31 -24.29
N GLU A 153 -21.70 0.01 -24.57
CA GLU A 153 -21.15 -0.56 -25.82
C GLU A 153 -21.90 -0.04 -27.06
N ASN A 154 -23.23 -0.04 -27.02
CA ASN A 154 -24.07 0.45 -28.11
C ASN A 154 -23.84 1.95 -28.37
N ILE A 155 -23.70 2.78 -27.33
CA ILE A 155 -23.41 4.21 -27.46
C ILE A 155 -22.05 4.43 -28.15
N VAL A 156 -21.03 3.65 -27.78
CA VAL A 156 -19.70 3.72 -28.42
C VAL A 156 -19.77 3.33 -29.89
N ILE A 157 -20.50 2.25 -30.22
CA ILE A 157 -20.69 1.81 -31.60
C ILE A 157 -21.44 2.86 -32.43
N GLU A 158 -22.52 3.44 -31.90
CA GLU A 158 -23.29 4.49 -32.59
C GLU A 158 -22.46 5.76 -32.82
N ALA A 159 -21.70 6.19 -31.82
CA ALA A 159 -20.79 7.33 -31.93
C ALA A 159 -19.73 7.09 -33.00
N LEU A 160 -19.12 5.90 -33.04
CA LEU A 160 -18.12 5.53 -34.04
C LEU A 160 -18.72 5.37 -35.44
N LYS A 161 -19.98 4.91 -35.57
CA LYS A 161 -20.69 4.87 -36.87
C LYS A 161 -20.90 6.27 -37.43
N LYS A 162 -21.26 7.23 -36.58
CA LYS A 162 -21.56 8.62 -36.98
C LYS A 162 -20.31 9.42 -37.32
N HIS A 163 -19.23 9.25 -36.57
CA HIS A 163 -18.03 10.09 -36.68
C HIS A 163 -16.82 9.41 -37.37
N ARG A 164 -16.90 8.11 -37.70
CA ARG A 164 -15.88 7.25 -38.35
C ARG A 164 -14.55 7.10 -37.60
N LYS A 165 -14.04 8.15 -36.95
CA LYS A 165 -12.89 8.14 -36.07
C LYS A 165 -13.15 9.07 -34.88
N LEU A 166 -12.94 8.60 -33.66
CA LEU A 166 -13.07 9.40 -32.44
C LEU A 166 -11.85 9.19 -31.54
N SER A 167 -11.44 10.22 -30.82
CA SER A 167 -10.42 10.05 -29.77
C SER A 167 -11.01 9.37 -28.55
N THR A 168 -10.17 8.63 -27.82
CA THR A 168 -10.53 8.00 -26.53
C THR A 168 -11.07 9.00 -25.52
N LYS A 169 -10.54 10.24 -25.50
CA LYS A 169 -11.09 11.35 -24.68
C LYS A 169 -12.52 11.74 -25.06
N ALA A 170 -12.83 11.81 -26.37
CA ALA A 170 -14.18 12.15 -26.83
C ALA A 170 -15.17 11.01 -26.55
N LEU A 171 -14.73 9.76 -26.66
CA LEU A 171 -15.54 8.60 -26.29
C LEU A 171 -15.81 8.55 -24.78
N ARG A 172 -14.81 8.84 -23.95
CA ARG A 172 -14.98 8.93 -22.49
C ARG A 172 -15.99 10.00 -22.11
N ALA A 173 -15.95 11.16 -22.76
CA ALA A 173 -16.92 12.23 -22.53
C ALA A 173 -18.35 11.87 -22.95
N LEU A 174 -18.52 10.98 -23.94
CA LEU A 174 -19.84 10.53 -24.43
C LEU A 174 -20.47 9.44 -23.55
N VAL A 175 -19.65 8.63 -22.88
CA VAL A 175 -20.10 7.46 -22.10
C VAL A 175 -20.19 7.78 -20.60
N GLU A 176 -19.74 8.97 -20.18
CA GLU A 176 -19.71 9.42 -18.77
C GLU A 176 -19.03 8.42 -17.82
N THR A 177 -18.01 7.72 -18.31
CA THR A 177 -17.32 6.66 -17.57
C THR A 177 -15.97 7.09 -17.01
N ASP A 178 -15.61 6.47 -15.89
CA ASP A 178 -14.27 6.61 -15.32
C ASP A 178 -13.19 6.02 -16.24
N GLU A 179 -11.94 6.38 -16.02
CA GLU A 179 -10.81 6.01 -16.88
C GLU A 179 -10.65 4.50 -16.98
N GLU A 180 -10.76 3.81 -15.85
CA GLU A 180 -10.58 2.37 -15.75
C GLU A 180 -11.73 1.60 -16.42
N GLU A 181 -12.97 2.08 -16.28
CA GLU A 181 -14.13 1.48 -16.94
C GLU A 181 -14.08 1.67 -18.46
N SER A 182 -13.75 2.88 -18.90
CA SER A 182 -13.61 3.21 -20.32
C SER A 182 -12.49 2.40 -20.97
N ALA A 183 -11.37 2.24 -20.27
CA ALA A 183 -10.25 1.44 -20.73
C ALA A 183 -10.63 -0.02 -20.89
N SER A 184 -11.25 -0.60 -19.86
CA SER A 184 -11.70 -1.98 -19.89
C SER A 184 -12.69 -2.24 -21.04
N LEU A 185 -13.62 -1.32 -21.26
CA LEU A 185 -14.61 -1.40 -22.33
C LEU A 185 -13.96 -1.35 -23.71
N LEU A 186 -13.05 -0.40 -23.94
CA LEU A 186 -12.33 -0.30 -25.20
C LEU A 186 -11.46 -1.55 -25.45
N PHE A 187 -10.73 -2.04 -24.43
CA PHE A 187 -9.91 -3.25 -24.56
C PHE A 187 -10.74 -4.49 -24.92
N ILE A 188 -11.88 -4.67 -24.28
CA ILE A 188 -12.78 -5.79 -24.57
C ILE A 188 -13.35 -5.67 -26.00
N MET A 189 -13.78 -4.47 -26.41
CA MET A 189 -14.29 -4.25 -27.77
C MET A 189 -13.21 -4.44 -28.85
N ASN A 190 -11.96 -4.09 -28.56
CA ASN A 190 -10.82 -4.32 -29.46
C ASN A 190 -10.49 -5.82 -29.56
N HIS A 191 -10.47 -6.52 -28.42
CA HIS A 191 -10.29 -7.97 -28.38
C HIS A 191 -11.41 -8.72 -29.12
N ASN A 192 -12.65 -8.23 -29.02
CA ASN A 192 -13.81 -8.79 -29.72
C ASN A 192 -13.86 -8.43 -31.23
N GLY A 193 -12.93 -7.59 -31.70
CA GLY A 193 -12.80 -7.15 -33.09
C GLY A 193 -13.86 -6.13 -33.54
N GLN A 194 -14.56 -5.51 -32.59
CA GLN A 194 -15.63 -4.54 -32.84
C GLN A 194 -15.08 -3.13 -33.07
N ILE A 195 -13.95 -2.80 -32.46
CA ILE A 195 -13.22 -1.55 -32.68
C ILE A 195 -11.75 -1.86 -33.00
N ALA A 196 -11.06 -0.90 -33.61
CA ALA A 196 -9.62 -0.92 -33.83
C ALA A 196 -9.09 0.49 -33.60
N TRP A 197 -7.98 0.64 -32.88
CA TRP A 197 -7.37 1.94 -32.65
C TRP A 197 -5.96 2.03 -33.22
N GLU A 198 -5.52 3.26 -33.51
CA GLU A 198 -4.18 3.53 -34.04
C GLU A 198 -3.16 3.56 -32.88
N GLY A 199 -2.62 2.39 -32.52
CA GLY A 199 -1.63 2.25 -31.45
C GLY A 199 -1.19 0.80 -31.21
N SER A 200 -0.22 0.59 -30.32
CA SER A 200 0.16 -0.75 -29.85
C SER A 200 -1.04 -1.41 -29.17
N GLY A 201 -1.33 -2.68 -29.50
CA GLY A 201 -2.58 -3.36 -29.11
C GLY A 201 -2.90 -3.41 -27.60
N ASN A 202 -1.92 -3.09 -26.75
CA ASN A 202 -2.03 -3.13 -25.28
C ASN A 202 -1.90 -1.75 -24.60
N THR A 203 -1.77 -0.65 -25.35
CA THR A 203 -1.69 0.70 -24.78
C THR A 203 -2.42 1.71 -25.66
N PHE A 204 -3.25 2.53 -25.05
CA PHE A 204 -3.86 3.69 -25.70
C PHE A 204 -3.68 4.91 -24.77
N ASN A 205 -3.54 6.08 -25.37
CA ASN A 205 -3.53 7.37 -24.69
C ASN A 205 -4.82 8.15 -25.00
N ASP A 206 -5.03 9.29 -24.35
CA ASP A 206 -6.21 10.17 -24.54
C ASP A 206 -6.39 10.69 -25.97
N GLU A 207 -5.32 10.64 -26.78
CA GLU A 207 -5.29 11.10 -28.17
C GLU A 207 -5.42 9.95 -29.17
N THR A 208 -5.50 8.70 -28.68
CA THR A 208 -5.55 7.53 -29.55
C THR A 208 -6.85 7.53 -30.33
N MET A 209 -6.73 7.40 -31.66
CA MET A 209 -7.88 7.42 -32.55
C MET A 209 -8.48 6.02 -32.67
N VAL A 210 -9.73 5.88 -32.25
CA VAL A 210 -10.53 4.66 -32.32
C VAL A 210 -11.39 4.67 -33.58
N LYS A 211 -11.48 3.53 -34.25
CA LYS A 211 -12.29 3.27 -35.44
C LYS A 211 -13.12 2.01 -35.24
N LEU A 212 -14.16 1.83 -36.05
CA LEU A 212 -14.87 0.56 -36.14
C LEU A 212 -13.94 -0.54 -36.70
N GLY A 213 -13.97 -1.69 -36.05
CA GLY A 213 -13.28 -2.89 -36.48
C GLY A 213 -13.94 -3.50 -37.71
N LYS A 214 -13.16 -4.26 -38.50
CA LYS A 214 -13.60 -4.89 -39.76
C LYS A 214 -14.81 -5.83 -39.62
N LYS A 215 -15.17 -6.24 -38.40
CA LYS A 215 -16.30 -7.14 -38.13
C LYS A 215 -17.67 -6.44 -38.17
N LEU A 216 -17.70 -5.11 -38.14
CA LEU A 216 -18.92 -4.27 -38.10
C LEU A 216 -19.04 -3.32 -39.33
N LEU A 217 -18.14 -3.46 -40.31
CA LEU A 217 -18.16 -2.83 -41.64
C LEU A 217 -18.82 -3.79 -42.63
#